data_AF-A0A843KN43-F1
#
_entry.id   AF-A0A843KN43-F1
#
_cell.length_a   1.000
_cell.length_b   1.000
_cell.length_c   1.000
_cell.angle_alpha   90.00
_cell.angle_beta   90.00
_cell.angle_gamma   90.00
#
_symmetry.space_group_name_H-M   'P 1'
#
loop_
_entity.id
_entity.type
_entity.pdbx_description
1 polymer ?
#
loop_
_entity_poly.entity_id
_entity_poly.type
_entity_poly.pdbx_seq_one_letter_code
_entity_poly.pdbx_strand_id
1 'polypeptide(L)'
;VVIRVPLGWIGADGMTRDANPAEKGHVRDRPSKQTFEYRVADGSADLYLTVAGLIVASLHGIEMPDALEAAERLYVSGNIFSPAFKERLAEFRQLPASCVESAGALEAKRAIFEKYGIFPPGMIDSRIAALKAFDDLGLSERLYGNKEAIRELVNKFLHVA
;
A
#
# COMPACT_ATOMS: atom_id res chain seq x y z
N VAL A 1 -3.75 6.02 4.88
CA VAL A 1 -4.64 4.84 4.67
C VAL A 1 -3.98 3.94 3.64
N VAL A 2 -3.79 2.65 3.95
CA VAL A 2 -3.01 1.67 3.16
C VAL A 2 -3.86 1.00 2.08
N ILE A 3 -4.96 0.39 2.49
CA ILE A 3 -5.96 -0.24 1.63
C ILE A 3 -7.25 0.57 1.73
N ARG A 4 -7.88 0.85 0.61
CA ARG A 4 -9.22 1.43 0.57
C ARG A 4 -10.15 0.49 -0.18
N VAL A 5 -11.32 0.21 0.40
CA VAL A 5 -12.41 -0.40 -0.37
C VAL A 5 -13.17 0.76 -1.00
N PRO A 6 -13.06 0.99 -2.33
CA PRO A 6 -13.95 1.94 -2.97
C PRO A 6 -15.39 1.50 -2.73
N LEU A 7 -16.20 2.43 -2.22
CA LEU A 7 -17.66 2.35 -2.29
C LEU A 7 -18.02 2.50 -3.77
N GLY A 8 -17.75 1.45 -4.55
CA GLY A 8 -17.66 1.55 -5.99
C GLY A 8 -19.04 1.80 -6.59
N TRP A 9 -19.46 3.05 -6.76
CA TRP A 9 -20.66 3.45 -7.48
C TRP A 9 -21.94 2.68 -7.11
N ILE A 10 -21.97 1.98 -5.96
CA ILE A 10 -23.10 1.18 -5.52
C ILE A 10 -24.21 2.19 -5.16
N GLY A 11 -25.21 2.31 -6.03
CA GLY A 11 -26.31 3.26 -5.88
C GLY A 11 -26.08 4.65 -6.52
N ALA A 12 -24.98 4.87 -7.26
CA ALA A 12 -24.71 6.13 -7.97
C ALA A 12 -25.01 6.02 -9.48
N ASP A 13 -26.15 5.41 -9.81
CA ASP A 13 -26.60 5.26 -11.19
C ASP A 13 -27.18 6.56 -11.75
N GLY A 14 -27.14 6.73 -13.07
CA GLY A 14 -27.85 7.81 -13.74
C GLY A 14 -27.20 9.20 -13.69
N MET A 15 -25.98 9.35 -13.18
CA MET A 15 -25.26 10.63 -13.17
C MET A 15 -25.11 11.27 -14.56
N THR A 16 -24.96 10.46 -15.62
CA THR A 16 -24.94 10.98 -17.01
C THR A 16 -26.28 11.58 -17.42
N ARG A 17 -27.40 11.02 -16.94
CA ARG A 17 -28.76 11.52 -17.20
C ARG A 17 -29.07 12.76 -16.37
N ASP A 18 -28.56 12.81 -15.14
CA ASP A 18 -28.62 14.01 -14.29
C ASP A 18 -27.87 15.17 -14.96
N ALA A 19 -26.65 14.94 -15.45
CA ALA A 19 -25.85 15.94 -16.15
C ALA A 19 -26.36 16.27 -17.57
N ASN A 20 -26.99 15.31 -18.26
CA ASN A 20 -27.55 15.47 -19.60
C ASN A 20 -28.92 14.78 -19.72
N PRO A 21 -30.03 15.49 -19.42
CA PRO A 21 -31.37 14.91 -19.45
C PRO A 21 -31.83 14.42 -20.84
N ALA A 22 -31.21 14.89 -21.92
CA ALA A 22 -31.50 14.45 -23.28
C ALA A 22 -30.79 13.13 -23.66
N GLU A 23 -29.89 12.62 -22.80
CA GLU A 23 -29.21 11.35 -22.99
C GLU A 23 -30.21 10.19 -22.90
N LYS A 24 -30.45 9.53 -24.04
CA LYS A 24 -31.35 8.38 -24.16
C LYS A 24 -30.63 7.04 -23.97
N GLY A 25 -29.32 7.06 -23.75
CA GLY A 25 -28.48 5.88 -23.64
C GLY A 25 -28.95 4.93 -22.54
N HIS A 26 -28.94 3.63 -22.86
CA HIS A 26 -29.15 2.57 -21.90
C HIS A 26 -27.97 2.52 -20.92
N VAL A 27 -28.26 2.60 -19.61
CA VAL A 27 -27.33 2.14 -18.58
C VAL A 27 -27.19 0.63 -18.81
N ARG A 28 -26.05 0.20 -19.37
CA ARG A 28 -25.74 -1.23 -19.43
C ARG A 28 -25.55 -1.69 -18.00
N ASP A 29 -26.27 -2.75 -17.62
CA ASP A 29 -25.96 -3.47 -16.40
C ASP A 29 -24.51 -3.94 -16.49
N ARG A 30 -23.64 -3.32 -15.70
CA ARG A 30 -22.23 -3.66 -15.61
C ARG A 30 -22.07 -4.26 -14.23
N PRO A 31 -22.02 -5.61 -14.11
CA PRO A 31 -21.72 -6.23 -12.84
C PRO A 31 -20.34 -5.76 -12.38
N SER A 32 -20.32 -4.83 -11.43
CA SER A 32 -19.10 -4.33 -10.82
C SER A 32 -18.70 -5.33 -9.74
N LYS A 33 -17.50 -5.91 -9.87
CA LYS A 33 -16.92 -6.71 -8.79
C LYS A 33 -16.38 -5.74 -7.74
N GLN A 34 -16.60 -6.07 -6.47
CA GLN A 34 -15.98 -5.34 -5.38
C GLN A 34 -14.46 -5.45 -5.53
N THR A 35 -13.79 -4.31 -5.55
CA THR A 35 -12.33 -4.19 -5.62
C THR A 35 -11.82 -3.51 -4.37
N PHE A 36 -10.50 -3.50 -4.18
CA PHE A 36 -9.82 -2.63 -3.24
C PHE A 36 -8.68 -1.90 -3.95
N GLU A 37 -8.33 -0.74 -3.42
CA GLU A 37 -7.24 0.12 -3.88
C GLU A 37 -6.07 -0.02 -2.91
N TYR A 38 -4.92 -0.46 -3.41
CA TYR A 38 -3.65 -0.45 -2.68
C TYR A 38 -2.91 0.86 -2.94
N ARG A 39 -2.61 1.62 -1.88
CA ARG A 39 -2.14 3.02 -2.00
C ARG A 39 -0.72 3.26 -1.47
N VAL A 40 0.03 2.19 -1.22
CA VAL A 40 1.37 2.29 -0.61
C VAL A 40 2.47 2.34 -1.65
N ALA A 41 2.34 1.59 -2.75
CA ALA A 41 3.35 1.60 -3.81
C ALA A 41 3.37 2.95 -4.55
N ASP A 42 4.57 3.37 -4.93
CA ASP A 42 4.83 4.52 -5.80
C ASP A 42 5.46 4.09 -7.12
N GLY A 43 5.82 5.05 -7.97
CA GLY A 43 6.37 4.80 -9.31
C GLY A 43 7.75 4.15 -9.33
N SER A 44 8.44 4.02 -8.19
CA SER A 44 9.74 3.35 -8.09
C SER A 44 9.64 1.84 -7.87
N ALA A 45 8.45 1.34 -7.54
CA ALA A 45 8.25 -0.07 -7.22
C ALA A 45 8.38 -0.99 -8.44
N ASP A 46 8.96 -2.17 -8.25
CA ASP A 46 8.94 -3.23 -9.25
C ASP A 46 7.51 -3.76 -9.39
N LEU A 47 6.91 -3.54 -10.56
CA LEU A 47 5.52 -3.89 -10.83
C LEU A 47 5.22 -5.38 -10.63
N TYR A 48 6.12 -6.25 -11.11
CA TYR A 48 5.89 -7.70 -11.05
C TYR A 48 5.98 -8.21 -9.62
N LEU A 49 6.99 -7.76 -8.88
CA LEU A 49 7.15 -8.14 -7.47
C LEU A 49 6.02 -7.56 -6.61
N THR A 50 5.57 -6.35 -6.90
CA THR A 50 4.45 -5.72 -6.18
C THR A 50 3.16 -6.51 -6.35
N VAL A 51 2.80 -6.85 -7.59
CA VAL A 51 1.58 -7.63 -7.86
C VAL A 51 1.68 -9.04 -7.28
N ALA A 52 2.81 -9.73 -7.46
CA ALA A 52 3.02 -11.05 -6.89
C ALA A 52 2.96 -11.03 -5.35
N GLY A 53 3.54 -9.99 -4.72
CA GLY A 53 3.53 -9.81 -3.28
C GLY A 53 2.12 -9.56 -2.74
N LEU A 54 1.31 -8.77 -3.45
CA LEU A 54 -0.10 -8.56 -3.12
C LEU A 54 -0.92 -9.85 -3.21
N ILE A 55 -0.67 -10.69 -4.22
CA ILE A 55 -1.36 -11.99 -4.37
C ILE A 55 -1.03 -12.89 -3.17
N VAL A 56 0.25 -13.05 -2.82
CA VAL A 56 0.67 -13.90 -1.70
C VAL A 56 0.17 -13.35 -0.36
N ALA A 57 0.23 -12.04 -0.14
CA ALA A 57 -0.32 -11.41 1.06
C ALA A 57 -1.85 -11.59 1.18
N SER A 58 -2.58 -11.48 0.06
CA SER A 58 -4.03 -11.70 0.04
C SER A 58 -4.38 -13.15 0.36
N LEU A 59 -3.67 -14.10 -0.24
CA LEU A 59 -3.86 -15.52 0.02
C LEU A 59 -3.55 -15.86 1.49
N HIS A 60 -2.46 -15.32 2.04
CA HIS A 60 -2.13 -15.47 3.45
C HIS A 60 -3.26 -14.96 4.35
N GLY A 61 -3.79 -13.76 4.08
CA GLY A 61 -4.89 -13.19 4.85
C GLY A 61 -6.18 -14.02 4.78
N ILE A 62 -6.49 -14.62 3.62
CA ILE A 62 -7.67 -15.49 3.44
C ILE A 62 -7.52 -16.80 4.22
N GLU A 63 -6.30 -17.33 4.31
CA GLU A 63 -6.00 -18.62 4.96
C GLU A 63 -5.73 -18.51 6.48
N MET A 64 -5.65 -17.29 7.02
CA MET A 64 -5.46 -17.09 8.46
C MET A 64 -6.65 -17.65 9.26
N PRO A 65 -6.42 -18.43 10.33
CA PRO A 65 -7.50 -18.94 11.17
C PRO A 65 -8.38 -17.84 11.77
N ASP A 66 -7.79 -16.67 12.07
CA ASP A 66 -8.43 -15.48 12.64
C ASP A 66 -8.68 -14.39 11.58
N ALA A 67 -8.77 -14.73 10.29
CA ALA A 67 -8.88 -13.76 9.19
C ALA A 67 -9.99 -12.71 9.39
N LEU A 68 -11.18 -13.11 9.83
CA LEU A 68 -12.32 -12.21 10.04
C LEU A 68 -12.10 -11.28 11.24
N GLU A 69 -11.53 -11.80 12.33
CA GLU A 69 -11.20 -11.00 13.51
C GLU A 69 -10.11 -9.96 13.18
N ALA A 70 -9.10 -10.38 12.39
CA ALA A 70 -8.06 -9.48 11.91
C ALA A 70 -8.64 -8.39 10.99
N ALA A 71 -9.58 -8.74 10.10
CA ALA A 71 -10.25 -7.79 9.22
C ALA A 71 -11.04 -6.73 10.02
N GLU A 72 -11.85 -7.16 11.01
CA GLU A 72 -12.60 -6.25 11.88
C GLU A 72 -11.66 -5.36 12.71
N ARG A 73 -10.62 -5.96 13.31
CA ARG A 73 -9.63 -5.22 14.10
C ARG A 73 -8.89 -4.17 13.28
N LEU A 74 -8.61 -4.42 11.99
CA LEU A 74 -7.91 -3.49 11.11
C LEU A 74 -8.86 -2.54 10.36
N TYR A 75 -10.17 -2.72 10.50
CA TYR A 75 -11.17 -1.90 9.84
C TYR A 75 -11.21 -0.49 10.45
N VAL A 76 -11.41 0.49 9.56
CA VAL A 76 -11.48 1.91 9.87
C VAL A 76 -12.59 2.54 9.03
N SER A 77 -13.62 3.04 9.70
CA SER A 77 -14.65 3.88 9.07
C SER A 77 -14.39 5.36 9.36
N GLY A 78 -14.23 6.18 8.32
CA GLY A 78 -14.04 7.63 8.45
C GLY A 78 -12.57 8.08 8.44
N ASN A 79 -12.32 9.30 8.92
CA ASN A 79 -10.98 9.90 8.90
C ASN A 79 -10.17 9.50 10.14
N ILE A 80 -9.32 8.49 9.99
CA ILE A 80 -8.44 7.99 11.08
C ILE A 80 -7.49 9.05 11.65
N PHE A 81 -7.23 10.12 10.90
CA PHE A 81 -6.34 11.19 11.35
C PHE A 81 -7.07 12.29 12.13
N SER A 82 -8.39 12.18 12.32
CA SER A 82 -9.11 13.15 13.15
C SER A 82 -8.82 12.93 14.64
N PRO A 83 -8.91 13.99 15.47
CA PRO A 83 -8.62 13.89 16.90
C PRO A 83 -9.42 12.80 17.63
N ALA A 84 -10.66 12.54 17.18
CA ALA A 84 -11.53 11.52 17.76
C ALA A 84 -11.01 10.08 17.59
N PHE A 85 -10.13 9.83 16.61
CA PHE A 85 -9.55 8.50 16.35
C PHE A 85 -8.11 8.34 16.85
N LYS A 86 -7.60 9.27 17.68
CA LYS A 86 -6.19 9.25 18.10
C LYS A 86 -5.79 7.95 18.83
N GLU A 87 -6.62 7.47 19.75
CA GLU A 87 -6.36 6.22 20.47
C GLU A 87 -6.39 5.02 19.52
N ARG A 88 -7.41 4.96 18.65
CA ARG A 88 -7.54 3.93 17.62
C ARG A 88 -6.34 3.91 16.67
N LEU A 89 -5.84 5.07 16.26
CA LEU A 89 -4.66 5.18 15.39
C LEU A 89 -3.41 4.62 16.07
N ALA A 90 -3.27 4.79 17.39
CA ALA A 90 -2.12 4.30 18.15
C ALA A 90 -2.06 2.77 18.27
N GLU A 91 -3.17 2.07 18.07
CA GLU A 91 -3.23 0.60 18.02
C GLU A 91 -2.61 0.04 16.74
N PHE A 92 -2.52 0.84 15.67
CA PHE A 92 -2.04 0.38 14.37
C PHE A 92 -0.52 0.47 14.24
N ARG A 93 0.06 -0.59 13.68
CA ARG A 93 1.45 -0.59 13.24
C ARG A 93 1.62 0.39 12.08
N GLN A 94 2.61 1.26 12.18
CA GLN A 94 2.99 2.17 11.11
C GLN A 94 3.75 1.43 10.01
N LEU A 95 3.72 1.98 8.81
CA LEU A 95 4.57 1.51 7.73
C LEU A 95 6.05 1.85 8.04
N PRO A 96 7.00 1.07 7.51
CA PRO A 96 8.41 1.45 7.53
C PRO A 96 8.62 2.87 6.99
N ALA A 97 9.49 3.65 7.63
CA ALA A 97 9.84 5.01 7.24
C ALA A 97 11.12 5.08 6.38
N SER A 98 11.78 3.93 6.18
CA SER A 98 13.03 3.82 5.40
C SER A 98 13.11 2.49 4.65
N CYS A 99 14.01 2.41 3.67
CA CYS A 99 14.36 1.18 2.96
C CYS A 99 14.96 0.16 3.92
N VAL A 100 15.82 0.60 4.84
CA VAL A 100 16.40 -0.27 5.88
C VAL A 100 15.31 -0.92 6.74
N GLU A 101 14.32 -0.15 7.21
CA GLU A 101 13.19 -0.68 7.97
C GLU A 101 12.30 -1.58 7.12
N SER A 102 12.10 -1.26 5.84
CA SER A 102 11.37 -2.09 4.89
C SER A 102 12.04 -3.45 4.70
N ALA A 103 13.38 -3.48 4.67
CA ALA A 103 14.16 -4.70 4.62
C ALA A 103 13.93 -5.57 5.87
N GLY A 104 13.92 -4.94 7.05
CA GLY A 104 13.60 -5.62 8.31
C GLY A 104 12.18 -6.18 8.33
N ALA A 105 11.20 -5.44 7.83
CA ALA A 105 9.82 -5.91 7.71
C ALA A 105 9.67 -7.08 6.72
N LEU A 106 10.42 -7.07 5.62
CA LEU A 106 10.45 -8.17 4.65
C LEU A 106 11.09 -9.41 5.26
N GLU A 107 12.25 -9.29 5.92
CA GLU A 107 12.92 -10.38 6.63
C GLU A 107 11.98 -11.05 7.64
N ALA A 108 11.33 -10.25 8.50
CA ALA A 108 10.43 -10.75 9.54
C ALA A 108 9.20 -11.50 8.98
N LYS A 109 8.83 -11.24 7.73
CA LYS A 109 7.66 -11.84 7.06
C LYS A 109 8.05 -12.81 5.95
N ARG A 110 9.33 -13.12 5.74
CA ARG A 110 9.83 -13.85 4.57
C ARG A 110 9.14 -15.20 4.37
N ALA A 111 8.84 -15.91 5.44
CA ALA A 111 8.18 -17.22 5.39
C ALA A 111 6.82 -17.17 4.68
N ILE A 112 6.08 -16.05 4.78
CA ILE A 112 4.81 -15.86 4.08
C ILE A 112 5.03 -15.84 2.57
N PHE A 113 6.07 -15.13 2.11
CA PHE A 113 6.39 -14.98 0.70
C PHE A 113 7.04 -16.24 0.12
N GLU A 114 7.87 -16.94 0.89
CA GLU A 114 8.57 -18.16 0.47
C GLU A 114 7.66 -19.40 0.42
N LYS A 115 6.52 -19.40 1.13
CA LYS A 115 5.59 -20.55 1.31
C LYS A 115 5.28 -21.31 0.02
N TYR A 116 5.07 -20.60 -1.09
CA TYR A 116 4.64 -21.18 -2.36
C TYR A 116 5.75 -21.36 -3.39
N GLY A 117 7.00 -21.05 -3.03
CA GLY A 117 8.13 -21.06 -3.96
C GLY A 117 8.09 -19.97 -5.04
N ILE A 118 7.12 -19.05 -4.97
CA ILE A 118 7.00 -17.89 -5.88
C ILE A 118 8.15 -16.91 -5.65
N PHE A 119 8.54 -16.73 -4.38
CA PHE A 119 9.67 -15.92 -3.96
C PHE A 119 10.76 -16.84 -3.41
N PRO A 120 11.78 -17.22 -4.21
CA PRO A 120 12.89 -18.03 -3.72
C PRO A 120 13.69 -17.30 -2.64
N PRO A 121 14.28 -18.01 -1.66
CA PRO A 121 15.03 -17.38 -0.57
C PRO A 121 16.12 -16.41 -1.05
N GLY A 122 16.89 -16.80 -2.06
CA GLY A 122 17.95 -15.95 -2.62
C GLY A 122 17.44 -14.67 -3.29
N MET A 123 16.20 -14.64 -3.79
CA MET A 123 15.58 -13.42 -4.30
C MET A 123 15.26 -12.48 -3.14
N ILE A 124 14.66 -12.99 -2.06
CA ILE A 124 14.35 -12.22 -0.86
C ILE A 124 15.63 -11.66 -0.24
N ASP A 125 16.68 -12.49 -0.10
CA ASP A 125 17.97 -12.07 0.42
C ASP A 125 18.59 -10.94 -0.42
N SER A 126 18.54 -11.06 -1.75
CA SER A 126 19.01 -10.01 -2.67
C SER A 126 18.24 -8.70 -2.49
N ARG A 127 16.92 -8.76 -2.32
CA ARG A 127 16.09 -7.57 -2.10
C ARG A 127 16.36 -6.92 -0.75
N ILE A 128 16.53 -7.72 0.30
CA ILE A 128 16.90 -7.23 1.64
C ILE A 128 18.27 -6.55 1.60
N ALA A 129 19.26 -7.14 0.91
CA ALA A 129 20.57 -6.53 0.74
C ALA A 129 20.50 -5.19 -0.01
N ALA A 130 19.75 -5.14 -1.11
CA ALA A 130 19.57 -3.92 -1.90
C ALA A 130 18.88 -2.80 -1.07
N LEU A 131 17.85 -3.14 -0.30
CA LEU A 131 17.16 -2.18 0.57
C LEU A 131 18.08 -1.65 1.69
N LYS A 132 18.87 -2.53 2.32
CA LYS A 132 19.84 -2.12 3.36
C LYS A 132 20.96 -1.24 2.80
N ALA A 133 21.34 -1.42 1.53
CA ALA A 133 22.39 -0.65 0.89
C ALA A 133 22.08 0.85 0.71
N PHE A 134 20.81 1.26 0.84
CA PHE A 134 20.44 2.69 0.84
C PHE A 134 20.91 3.43 2.09
N ASP A 135 21.16 2.73 3.21
CA ASP A 135 21.62 3.31 4.49
C ASP A 135 20.81 4.56 4.91
N ASP A 136 19.50 4.49 4.74
CA ASP A 136 18.57 5.61 4.88
C ASP A 136 17.86 5.65 6.25
N LEU A 137 18.34 4.88 7.22
CA LEU A 137 17.80 4.90 8.57
C LEU A 137 18.00 6.29 9.20
N GLY A 138 16.90 6.90 9.65
CA GLY A 138 16.90 8.25 10.22
C GLY A 138 17.34 9.34 9.23
N LEU A 139 17.24 9.10 7.91
CA LEU A 139 17.70 10.06 6.90
C LEU A 139 16.94 11.39 6.98
N SER A 140 15.63 11.36 7.26
CA SER A 140 14.81 12.57 7.37
C SER A 140 15.33 13.50 8.49
N GLU A 141 15.64 12.92 9.65
CA GLU A 141 16.18 13.63 10.81
C GLU A 141 17.59 14.14 10.55
N ARG A 142 18.45 13.33 9.91
CA ARG A 142 19.83 13.73 9.54
C ARG A 142 19.85 14.92 8.57
N LEU A 143 18.86 15.01 7.69
CA LEU A 143 18.76 16.09 6.69
C LEU A 143 17.91 17.27 7.15
N TYR A 144 17.36 17.23 8.36
CA TYR A 144 16.45 18.27 8.83
C TYR A 144 17.12 19.65 8.84
N GLY A 145 16.52 20.59 8.09
CA GLY A 145 17.05 21.94 7.93
C GLY A 145 18.22 22.10 6.94
N ASN A 146 18.77 21.00 6.41
CA ASN A 146 19.88 21.03 5.44
C ASN A 146 19.37 21.01 4.00
N LYS A 147 19.02 22.19 3.48
CA LYS A 147 18.47 22.37 2.12
C LYS A 147 19.39 21.84 1.03
N GLU A 148 20.71 21.94 1.24
CA GLU A 148 21.69 21.63 0.20
C GLU A 148 21.82 20.13 0.03
N ALA A 149 21.89 19.39 1.15
CA ALA A 149 21.86 17.94 1.13
C ALA A 149 20.52 17.38 0.63
N ILE A 150 19.38 18.02 0.94
CA ILE A 150 18.08 17.66 0.37
C ILE A 150 18.10 17.84 -1.16
N ARG A 151 18.62 18.96 -1.65
CA ARG A 151 18.72 19.23 -3.09
C ARG A 151 19.61 18.21 -3.80
N GLU A 152 20.74 17.83 -3.20
CA GLU A 152 21.61 16.76 -3.72
C GLU A 152 20.86 15.42 -3.81
N LEU A 153 20.09 15.07 -2.80
CA LEU A 153 19.26 13.86 -2.79
C LEU A 153 18.21 13.88 -3.91
N VAL A 154 17.48 14.99 -4.06
CA VAL A 154 16.47 15.16 -5.11
C VAL A 154 17.10 15.02 -6.48
N ASN A 155 18.21 15.71 -6.75
CA ASN A 155 18.92 15.62 -8.03
C ASN A 155 19.43 14.20 -8.31
N LYS A 156 19.79 13.45 -7.26
CA LYS A 156 20.33 12.10 -7.37
C LYS A 156 19.26 11.05 -7.68
N PHE A 157 18.05 11.19 -7.15
CA PHE A 157 17.03 10.12 -7.20
C PHE A 157 15.72 10.49 -7.87
N LEU A 158 15.39 11.78 -7.97
CA LEU A 158 14.17 12.24 -8.63
C LEU A 158 14.49 12.59 -10.08
N HIS A 159 14.36 11.60 -10.97
CA HIS A 159 14.76 11.70 -12.38
C HIS A 159 13.65 12.18 -13.33
N VAL A 160 12.45 12.46 -12.80
CA VAL A 160 11.31 12.95 -13.58
C VAL A 160 10.94 14.34 -13.05
N ALA A 161 11.07 15.34 -13.92
CA ALA A 161 10.60 16.71 -13.74
C ALA A 161 9.57 17.03 -14.82
#